data_AF-Q53UI8-F1
#
_entry.id   AF-Q53UI8-F1
#
_cell.length_a   1.000
_cell.length_b   1.000
_cell.length_c   1.000
_cell.angle_alpha   90.00
_cell.angle_beta   90.00
_cell.angle_gamma   90.00
#
_symmetry.space_group_name_H-M   'P 1'
#
loop_
_entity.id
_entity.type
_entity.pdbx_description
1 polymer ?
#
loop_
_entity_poly.entity_id
_entity_poly.type
_entity_poly.pdbx_seq_one_letter_code
_entity_poly.pdbx_strand_id
1 'polypeptide(L)'
;MKSVILTGLFFVLLCVDHMSSANQESVVATVLIPINTALTVGMMTTRVVSPTGIPAEDIPRLISMQVNQVVPMGTTLMPDMVKGYAPA
;
A
#
# COMPACT_ATOMS: atom_id res chain seq x y z
N MET A 1 14.60 33.80 -22.23
CA MET A 1 15.33 32.51 -22.29
C MET A 1 15.52 31.91 -20.89
N LYS A 2 14.44 31.64 -20.13
CA LYS A 2 14.52 31.11 -18.75
C LYS A 2 13.54 29.96 -18.46
N SER A 3 12.66 29.61 -19.42
CA SER A 3 11.53 28.71 -19.18
C SER A 3 11.80 27.23 -19.50
N VAL A 4 12.85 26.91 -20.26
CA VAL A 4 13.07 25.55 -20.79
C VAL A 4 13.71 24.61 -19.75
N ILE A 5 14.45 25.16 -18.78
CA ILE A 5 15.16 24.37 -17.77
C ILE A 5 14.20 23.83 -16.70
N LEU A 6 13.13 24.56 -16.39
CA LEU A 6 12.16 24.19 -15.35
C LEU A 6 11.34 22.96 -15.76
N THR A 7 10.96 22.86 -17.04
CA THR A 7 10.17 21.73 -17.56
C THR A 7 10.98 20.43 -17.59
N GLY A 8 12.28 20.51 -17.89
CA GLY A 8 13.17 19.33 -17.91
C GLY A 8 13.42 18.75 -16.53
N LEU A 9 13.67 19.59 -15.52
CA LEU A 9 13.88 19.14 -14.15
C LEU A 9 12.62 18.50 -13.54
N PHE A 10 11.44 19.03 -13.87
CA PHE A 10 10.15 18.48 -13.42
C PHE A 10 9.90 17.08 -13.99
N PHE A 11 10.28 16.84 -15.25
CA PHE A 11 10.12 15.53 -15.89
C PHE A 11 11.02 14.46 -15.24
N VAL A 12 12.25 14.82 -14.87
CA VAL A 12 13.17 13.88 -14.19
C VAL A 12 12.66 13.53 -12.79
N LEU A 13 12.15 14.51 -12.03
CA LEU A 13 11.60 14.25 -10.69
C LEU A 13 10.38 13.32 -10.76
N LEU A 14 9.45 13.56 -11.69
CA LEU A 14 8.29 12.67 -11.89
C LEU A 14 8.70 11.24 -12.27
N CYS A 15 9.76 11.07 -13.07
CA CYS A 15 10.28 9.75 -13.40
C CYS A 15 10.95 9.04 -12.21
N VAL A 16 11.61 9.78 -11.32
CA VAL A 16 12.23 9.20 -10.11
C VAL A 16 11.15 8.79 -9.09
N ASP A 17 10.10 9.58 -8.90
CA ASP A 17 8.95 9.20 -8.06
C ASP A 17 8.27 7.91 -8.55
N HIS A 18 8.12 7.75 -9.88
CA HIS A 18 7.52 6.55 -10.47
C HIS A 18 8.42 5.30 -10.33
N MET A 19 9.76 5.45 -10.30
CA MET A 19 10.67 4.33 -10.01
C MET A 19 10.75 4.01 -8.51
N SER A 20 10.61 5.01 -7.62
CA SER A 20 10.61 4.78 -6.18
C SER A 20 9.36 4.00 -5.73
N SER A 21 8.20 4.27 -6.34
CA SER A 21 6.96 3.53 -6.07
C SER A 21 7.03 2.05 -6.51
N ALA A 22 7.83 1.72 -7.52
CA ALA A 22 7.93 0.35 -8.06
C ALA A 22 8.54 -0.67 -7.08
N ASN A 23 9.26 -0.21 -6.06
CA ASN A 23 9.86 -1.06 -5.02
C ASN A 23 9.14 -0.99 -3.67
N GLN A 24 7.99 -0.31 -3.60
CA GLN A 24 7.27 -0.13 -2.35
C GLN A 24 6.57 -1.43 -1.97
N GLU A 25 6.96 -2.01 -0.83
CA GLU A 25 6.32 -3.20 -0.33
C GLU A 25 4.90 -2.88 0.12
N SER A 26 3.92 -3.63 -0.39
CA SER A 26 2.54 -3.53 0.05
C SER A 26 2.20 -4.67 1.00
N VAL A 27 1.22 -4.44 1.85
CA VAL A 27 0.68 -5.45 2.75
C VAL A 27 -0.19 -6.42 1.94
N VAL A 28 0.06 -7.72 2.11
CA VAL A 28 -0.64 -8.81 1.43
C VAL A 28 -1.15 -9.79 2.48
N ALA A 29 -2.36 -10.32 2.29
CA ALA A 29 -2.93 -11.33 3.18
C ALA A 29 -2.21 -12.68 3.01
N THR A 30 -1.75 -13.28 4.11
CA THR A 30 -1.12 -14.62 4.12
C THR A 30 -2.13 -15.75 4.25
N VAL A 31 -3.32 -15.42 4.75
CA VAL A 31 -4.44 -16.32 5.01
C VAL A 31 -5.73 -15.66 4.55
N LEU A 32 -6.83 -16.41 4.52
CA LEU A 32 -8.15 -15.85 4.31
C LEU A 32 -8.55 -15.02 5.54
N ILE A 33 -8.89 -13.75 5.34
CA ILE A 33 -9.32 -12.82 6.39
C ILE A 33 -10.84 -12.60 6.22
N PRO A 34 -11.66 -13.09 7.15
CA PRO A 34 -13.11 -12.88 7.10
C PRO A 34 -13.48 -11.41 7.35
N ILE A 35 -14.66 -11.02 6.90
CA ILE A 35 -15.24 -9.69 7.17
C ILE A 35 -15.28 -9.38 8.68
N ASN A 36 -15.02 -8.12 9.04
CA ASN A 36 -14.98 -7.63 10.43
C ASN A 36 -13.91 -8.29 11.33
N THR A 37 -12.97 -9.04 10.75
CA THR A 37 -11.86 -9.63 11.51
C THR A 37 -10.78 -8.60 11.79
N ALA A 38 -10.27 -8.60 13.02
CA ALA A 38 -9.14 -7.78 13.40
C ALA A 38 -7.84 -8.29 12.75
N LEU A 39 -7.14 -7.41 12.05
CA LEU A 39 -5.88 -7.71 11.40
C LEU A 39 -4.79 -7.96 12.45
N THR A 40 -3.98 -8.99 12.22
CA THR A 40 -2.84 -9.37 13.07
C THR A 40 -1.59 -9.61 12.24
N VAL A 41 -0.41 -9.49 12.86
CA VAL A 41 0.89 -9.63 12.19
C VAL A 41 1.05 -11.00 11.50
N GLY A 42 0.46 -12.08 12.04
CA GLY A 42 0.54 -13.41 11.44
C GLY A 42 -0.32 -13.58 10.18
N MET A 43 -1.30 -12.71 9.95
CA MET A 43 -2.23 -12.76 8.82
C MET A 43 -1.78 -11.91 7.63
N MET A 44 -0.72 -11.12 7.81
CA MET A 44 -0.24 -10.12 6.87
C MET A 44 1.25 -10.35 6.57
N THR A 45 1.65 -10.13 5.33
CA THR A 45 3.06 -10.15 4.90
C THR A 45 3.31 -8.94 4.00
N THR A 46 4.58 -8.61 3.76
CA THR A 46 4.97 -7.52 2.86
C THR A 46 5.48 -8.11 1.56
N ARG A 47 5.00 -7.60 0.43
CA ARG A 47 5.50 -7.98 -0.90
C ARG A 47 5.43 -6.80 -1.85
N VAL A 48 6.39 -6.71 -2.76
CA VAL A 48 6.33 -5.79 -3.89
C VAL A 48 5.30 -6.33 -4.89
N VAL A 49 4.18 -5.63 -5.03
CA VAL A 49 3.05 -6.00 -5.89
C VAL A 49 2.59 -4.77 -6.68
N SER A 50 2.03 -5.00 -7.87
CA SER A 50 1.44 -3.96 -8.70
C SER A 50 0.01 -4.38 -9.04
N PRO A 51 -1.02 -3.58 -8.71
CA PRO A 51 -0.98 -2.24 -8.12
C PRO A 51 -0.53 -2.22 -6.64
N THR A 52 0.09 -1.10 -6.24
CA THR A 52 0.51 -0.83 -4.85
C THR A 52 -0.70 -0.68 -3.94
N GLY A 53 -0.68 -1.37 -2.80
CA GLY A 53 -1.73 -1.31 -1.78
C GLY A 53 -1.34 -0.45 -0.60
N ILE A 54 -1.80 -0.85 0.58
CA ILE A 54 -1.35 -0.27 1.86
C ILE A 54 0.15 -0.53 2.02
N PRO A 55 0.95 0.49 2.34
CA PRO A 55 2.39 0.32 2.41
C PRO A 55 2.82 -0.42 3.68
N ALA A 56 3.95 -1.14 3.61
CA ALA A 56 4.44 -2.01 4.68
C ALA A 56 4.71 -1.27 6.00
N GLU A 57 5.10 0.00 5.95
CA GLU A 57 5.32 0.86 7.12
C GLU A 57 4.07 1.02 8.00
N ASP A 58 2.88 0.83 7.43
CA ASP A 58 1.61 0.96 8.15
C ASP A 58 1.16 -0.34 8.83
N ILE A 59 1.85 -1.47 8.67
CA ILE A 59 1.54 -2.72 9.39
C ILE A 59 1.25 -2.51 10.89
N PRO A 60 2.09 -1.82 11.69
CA PRO A 60 1.80 -1.61 13.11
C PRO A 60 0.50 -0.83 13.37
N ARG A 61 0.08 0.04 12.44
CA ARG A 61 -1.17 0.80 12.54
C ARG A 61 -2.38 -0.04 12.12
N LEU A 62 -2.19 -1.00 11.23
CA LEU A 62 -3.23 -1.93 10.79
C LEU A 62 -3.61 -2.96 11.85
N ILE A 63 -2.70 -3.26 12.79
CA ILE A 63 -2.99 -4.20 13.88
C ILE A 63 -4.22 -3.72 14.66
N SER A 64 -5.15 -4.63 14.92
CA SER A 64 -6.45 -4.35 15.57
C SER A 64 -7.47 -3.60 14.71
N MET A 65 -7.12 -3.15 13.49
CA MET A 65 -8.10 -2.62 12.54
C MET A 65 -8.89 -3.77 11.92
N GLN A 66 -10.14 -3.49 11.55
CA GLN A 66 -11.03 -4.48 10.95
C GLN A 66 -11.16 -4.28 9.45
N VAL A 67 -11.24 -5.38 8.72
CA VAL A 67 -11.60 -5.34 7.29
C VAL A 67 -13.11 -5.16 7.10
N ASN A 68 -13.51 -4.45 6.05
CA ASN A 68 -14.93 -4.25 5.68
C ASN A 68 -15.46 -5.33 4.73
N GLN A 69 -14.60 -6.19 4.21
CA GLN A 69 -14.94 -7.27 3.29
C GLN A 69 -14.07 -8.51 3.53
N VAL A 70 -14.39 -9.61 2.85
CA VAL A 70 -13.58 -10.82 2.87
C VAL A 70 -12.34 -10.60 2.00
N VAL A 71 -11.16 -10.80 2.58
CA VAL A 71 -9.88 -10.69 1.86
C VAL A 71 -9.33 -12.10 1.63
N PRO A 72 -9.21 -12.58 0.39
CA PRO A 72 -8.63 -13.87 0.08
C PRO A 72 -7.14 -13.93 0.40
N MET A 73 -6.63 -15.13 0.67
CA MET A 73 -5.19 -15.39 0.78
C MET A 73 -4.47 -14.95 -0.51
N GLY A 74 -3.32 -14.28 -0.35
CA GLY A 74 -2.50 -13.77 -1.45
C GLY A 74 -3.00 -12.46 -2.06
N THR A 75 -4.11 -11.90 -1.54
CA THR A 75 -4.65 -10.62 -2.02
C THR A 75 -3.97 -9.46 -1.33
N THR A 76 -3.62 -8.43 -2.11
CA THR A 76 -3.08 -7.16 -1.59
C THR A 76 -4.15 -6.43 -0.79
N LEU A 77 -3.79 -5.99 0.41
CA LEU A 77 -4.65 -5.16 1.25
C LEU A 77 -4.70 -3.75 0.68
N MET A 78 -5.89 -3.32 0.31
CA MET A 78 -6.16 -1.99 -0.22
C MET A 78 -6.70 -1.08 0.89
N PRO A 79 -6.44 0.23 0.88
CA PRO A 79 -6.92 1.17 1.90
C PRO A 79 -8.44 1.14 2.09
N ASP A 80 -9.21 0.97 1.01
CA ASP A 80 -10.66 0.89 1.05
C ASP A 80 -11.19 -0.37 1.75
N MET A 81 -10.35 -1.40 1.90
CA MET A 81 -10.73 -2.67 2.52
C MET A 81 -10.67 -2.62 4.05
N VAL A 82 -10.00 -1.61 4.63
CA VAL A 82 -9.75 -1.51 6.06
C VAL A 82 -10.55 -0.36 6.66
N LYS A 83 -11.38 -0.66 7.66
CA LYS A 83 -12.26 0.32 8.29
C LYS A 83 -11.45 1.34 9.07
N GLY A 84 -11.63 2.61 8.72
CA GLY A 84 -10.99 3.73 9.41
C GLY A 84 -9.50 3.85 9.12
N TYR A 85 -8.97 3.11 8.14
CA TYR A 85 -7.60 3.31 7.68
C TYR A 85 -7.52 4.60 6.87
N ALA A 86 -6.62 5.49 7.29
CA ALA A 86 -6.30 6.72 6.60
C ALA A 86 -4.79 6.70 6.31
N PRO A 87 -4.38 6.85 5.04
CA PRO A 87 -2.96 6.96 4.69
C PRO A 87 -2.36 8.16 5.44
N ALA A 88 -1.13 8.00 5.92
CA ALA A 88 -0.38 9.05 6.61
C ALA A 88 0.12 10.12 5.62
#